data_AF-A0A7Y9MJA1-F1
#
_entry.id   AF-A0A7Y9MJA1-F1
#
_cell.length_a   1.000
_cell.length_b   1.000
_cell.length_c   1.000
_cell.angle_alpha   90.00
_cell.angle_beta   90.00
_cell.angle_gamma   90.00
#
_symmetry.space_group_name_H-M   'P 1'
#
loop_
_entity.id
_entity.type
_entity.pdbx_description
1 polymer ?
#
loop_
_entity_poly.entity_id
_entity_poly.type
_entity_poly.pdbx_seq_one_letter_code
_entity_poly.pdbx_strand_id
1 'polypeptide(L)'
;MTRGTTWIIGGTGLILSGAVGLLGAGSVGLAGSSILVTVQNVVFAASVLLLAVGMRRADSVVARRPTGVVALAVLAVWPFVADGAVAAVGSVQPNGGAGWAVLGYASLLIPTAAGLVGAVAILRAGAVPEPWRWAPLWAFALQVGVWALTQALAVALGADVLSVSGVFVLLGAVAFLTGTVGLGVVAVILGARRRGATVEVFRSPPGR
;
A
#
# COMPACT_ATOMS: atom_id res chain seq x y z
N MET A 1 -3.49 8.49 -25.61
CA MET A 1 -3.64 7.91 -24.24
C MET A 1 -4.64 8.73 -23.44
N THR A 2 -5.71 8.07 -22.97
CA THR A 2 -6.87 8.67 -22.27
C THR A 2 -6.52 9.01 -20.82
N ARG A 3 -7.10 10.12 -20.29
CA ARG A 3 -7.02 10.50 -18.86
C ARG A 3 -7.48 9.33 -17.99
N GLY A 4 -6.76 9.02 -16.91
CA GLY A 4 -7.12 7.93 -15.99
C GLY A 4 -6.47 6.56 -16.25
N THR A 5 -5.72 6.38 -17.33
CA THR A 5 -4.99 5.10 -17.59
C THR A 5 -4.00 4.76 -16.50
N THR A 6 -3.27 5.76 -15.98
CA THR A 6 -2.32 5.56 -14.88
C THR A 6 -2.98 5.04 -13.60
N TRP A 7 -4.19 5.52 -13.32
CA TRP A 7 -4.93 5.15 -12.11
C TRP A 7 -5.43 3.71 -12.19
N ILE A 8 -5.85 3.28 -13.37
CA ILE A 8 -6.27 1.89 -13.61
C ILE A 8 -5.06 0.96 -13.52
N ILE A 9 -3.96 1.26 -14.23
CA ILE A 9 -2.77 0.38 -14.21
C ILE A 9 -2.18 0.30 -12.80
N GLY A 10 -2.00 1.44 -12.12
CA GLY A 10 -1.50 1.47 -10.75
C GLY A 10 -2.44 0.79 -9.75
N GLY A 11 -3.75 0.99 -9.90
CA GLY A 11 -4.76 0.35 -9.05
C GLY A 11 -4.82 -1.17 -9.25
N THR A 12 -4.81 -1.65 -10.49
CA THR A 12 -4.75 -3.08 -10.81
C THR A 12 -3.46 -3.70 -10.29
N GLY A 13 -2.32 -3.02 -10.42
CA GLY A 13 -1.05 -3.48 -9.86
C GLY A 13 -1.09 -3.60 -8.33
N LEU A 14 -1.72 -2.65 -7.62
CA LEU A 14 -1.94 -2.75 -6.17
C LEU A 14 -2.80 -3.96 -5.81
N ILE A 15 -3.89 -4.21 -6.54
CA ILE A 15 -4.75 -5.39 -6.33
C ILE A 15 -3.94 -6.68 -6.53
N LEU A 16 -3.15 -6.76 -7.61
CA LEU A 16 -2.27 -7.89 -7.88
C LEU A 16 -1.25 -8.10 -6.76
N SER A 17 -0.64 -7.03 -6.24
CA SER A 17 0.28 -7.14 -5.10
C SER A 17 -0.40 -7.68 -3.84
N GLY A 18 -1.65 -7.28 -3.59
CA GLY A 18 -2.44 -7.81 -2.48
C GLY A 18 -2.74 -9.30 -2.63
N ALA A 19 -3.15 -9.72 -3.83
CA ALA A 19 -3.43 -11.12 -4.14
C ALA A 19 -2.19 -12.00 -4.04
N VAL A 20 -1.05 -11.56 -4.61
CA VAL A 20 0.23 -12.28 -4.50
C VAL A 20 0.69 -12.34 -3.05
N GLY A 21 0.47 -11.28 -2.26
CA GLY A 21 0.81 -11.28 -0.84
C GLY A 21 0.03 -12.29 0.00
N LEU A 22 -1.25 -12.52 -0.30
CA LEU A 22 -2.02 -13.59 0.34
C LEU A 22 -1.47 -14.99 -0.02
N LEU A 23 -1.12 -15.19 -1.28
CA LEU A 23 -0.49 -16.44 -1.74
C LEU A 23 0.88 -16.64 -1.08
N GLY A 24 1.65 -15.57 -0.91
CA GLY A 24 2.92 -15.57 -0.17
C GLY A 24 2.74 -15.97 1.29
N ALA A 25 1.78 -15.36 1.98
CA ALA A 25 1.49 -15.68 3.39
C ALA A 25 1.06 -17.14 3.61
N GLY A 26 0.32 -17.72 2.65
CA GLY A 26 -0.09 -19.13 2.70
C GLY A 26 0.98 -20.13 2.25
N SER A 27 2.09 -19.67 1.66
CA SER A 27 3.16 -20.53 1.10
C SER A 27 4.45 -20.53 1.93
N VAL A 28 4.41 -19.97 3.14
CA VAL A 28 5.56 -19.94 4.06
C VAL A 28 6.07 -21.37 4.30
N GLY A 29 7.35 -21.60 4.04
CA GLY A 29 8.01 -22.92 4.17
C GLY A 29 8.02 -23.75 2.88
N LEU A 30 7.34 -23.32 1.81
CA LEU A 30 7.41 -23.98 0.50
C LEU A 30 8.58 -23.43 -0.34
N ALA A 31 9.15 -24.29 -1.18
CA ALA A 31 10.14 -23.91 -2.17
C ALA A 31 9.54 -22.85 -3.13
N GLY A 32 10.22 -21.71 -3.26
CA GLY A 32 9.78 -20.59 -4.12
C GLY A 32 8.98 -19.48 -3.42
N SER A 33 8.69 -19.60 -2.12
CA SER A 33 8.02 -18.55 -1.32
C SER A 33 8.77 -17.20 -1.36
N SER A 34 10.11 -17.21 -1.39
CA SER A 34 10.94 -16.00 -1.52
C SER A 34 10.74 -15.28 -2.86
N ILE A 35 10.48 -16.02 -3.93
CA ILE A 35 10.20 -15.44 -5.26
C ILE A 35 8.86 -14.70 -5.23
N LEU A 36 7.83 -15.29 -4.60
CA LEU A 36 6.51 -14.66 -4.47
C LEU A 36 6.58 -13.34 -3.71
N VAL A 37 7.33 -13.30 -2.60
CA VAL A 37 7.56 -12.07 -1.82
C VAL A 37 8.29 -11.02 -2.66
N THR A 38 9.31 -11.42 -3.41
CA THR A 38 10.05 -10.50 -4.29
C THR A 38 9.13 -9.91 -5.37
N VAL A 39 8.33 -10.75 -6.03
CA VAL A 39 7.37 -10.33 -7.06
C VAL A 39 6.33 -9.38 -6.47
N GLN A 40 5.78 -9.71 -5.30
CA GLN A 40 4.86 -8.83 -4.57
C GLN A 40 5.49 -7.46 -4.31
N ASN A 41 6.71 -7.41 -3.77
CA ASN A 41 7.40 -6.16 -3.43
C ASN A 41 7.67 -5.31 -4.68
N VAL A 42 8.07 -5.92 -5.79
CA VAL A 42 8.29 -5.24 -7.07
C VAL A 42 6.98 -4.68 -7.62
N VAL A 43 5.91 -5.48 -7.63
CA VAL A 43 4.61 -5.05 -8.15
C VAL A 43 4.02 -3.93 -7.27
N PHE A 44 4.13 -4.06 -5.95
CA PHE A 44 3.70 -3.03 -5.00
C PHE A 44 4.45 -1.71 -5.24
N ALA A 45 5.79 -1.76 -5.27
CA ALA A 45 6.63 -0.59 -5.44
C ALA A 45 6.37 0.11 -6.78
N ALA A 46 6.33 -0.67 -7.88
CA ALA A 46 6.03 -0.14 -9.21
C ALA A 46 4.66 0.54 -9.26
N SER A 47 3.64 -0.06 -8.63
CA SER A 47 2.28 0.48 -8.60
C SER A 47 2.19 1.78 -7.81
N VAL A 48 2.79 1.83 -6.61
CA VAL A 48 2.83 3.03 -5.77
C VAL A 48 3.59 4.15 -6.46
N LEU A 49 4.76 3.86 -7.04
CA LEU A 49 5.56 4.85 -7.76
C LEU A 49 4.85 5.36 -9.01
N LEU A 50 4.17 4.49 -9.77
CA LEU A 50 3.38 4.88 -10.93
C LEU A 50 2.24 5.84 -10.55
N LEU A 51 1.55 5.58 -9.44
CA LEU A 51 0.51 6.45 -8.90
C LEU A 51 1.08 7.78 -8.37
N ALA A 52 2.24 7.74 -7.71
CA ALA A 52 2.90 8.92 -7.17
C ALA A 52 3.39 9.85 -8.28
N VAL A 53 4.11 9.34 -9.27
CA VAL A 53 4.71 10.14 -10.34
C VAL A 53 3.68 10.50 -11.41
N GLY A 54 2.80 9.57 -11.75
CA GLY A 54 1.84 9.72 -12.82
C GLY A 54 2.49 9.71 -14.21
N MET A 55 1.91 9.01 -15.21
CA MET A 55 2.41 9.12 -16.60
C MET A 55 2.31 10.56 -17.15
N ARG A 56 1.37 11.35 -16.63
CA ARG A 56 1.23 12.79 -16.88
C ARG A 56 1.09 13.54 -15.57
N ARG A 57 1.41 14.84 -15.57
CA ARG A 57 1.34 15.70 -14.37
C ARG A 57 -0.07 15.71 -13.75
N ALA A 58 -1.10 15.72 -14.59
CA ALA A 58 -2.52 15.70 -14.17
C ALA A 58 -3.02 14.32 -13.67
N ASP A 59 -2.25 13.25 -13.92
CA ASP A 59 -2.60 11.89 -13.52
C ASP A 59 -1.87 11.45 -12.24
N SER A 60 -0.98 12.26 -11.69
CA SER A 60 -0.32 11.99 -10.39
C SER A 60 -1.31 12.17 -9.23
N VAL A 61 -1.35 11.21 -8.31
CA VAL A 61 -2.22 11.27 -7.12
C VAL A 61 -1.77 12.37 -6.14
N VAL A 62 -0.48 12.72 -6.16
CA VAL A 62 0.11 13.78 -5.32
C VAL A 62 0.40 15.07 -6.09
N ALA A 63 -0.16 15.22 -7.30
CA ALA A 63 0.08 16.36 -8.20
C ALA A 63 1.58 16.66 -8.45
N ARG A 64 2.42 15.61 -8.36
CA ARG A 64 3.90 15.68 -8.39
C ARG A 64 4.51 16.64 -7.37
N ARG A 65 3.86 16.88 -6.23
CA ARG A 65 4.47 17.62 -5.12
C ARG A 65 5.61 16.78 -4.54
N PRO A 66 6.83 17.34 -4.39
CA PRO A 66 8.02 16.57 -4.06
C PRO A 66 7.88 15.82 -2.73
N THR A 67 7.24 16.45 -1.73
CA THR A 67 6.99 15.83 -0.43
C THR A 67 6.15 14.55 -0.52
N GLY A 68 5.08 14.56 -1.31
CA GLY A 68 4.22 13.39 -1.51
C GLY A 68 4.91 12.29 -2.32
N VAL A 69 5.67 12.67 -3.36
CA VAL A 69 6.42 11.71 -4.18
C VAL A 69 7.50 11.02 -3.34
N VAL A 70 8.27 11.77 -2.55
CA VAL A 70 9.32 11.22 -1.69
C VAL A 70 8.71 10.31 -0.62
N ALA A 71 7.62 10.71 0.04
CA ALA A 71 6.97 9.87 1.04
C ALA A 71 6.48 8.53 0.46
N LEU A 72 5.83 8.56 -0.71
CA LEU A 72 5.38 7.35 -1.39
C LEU A 72 6.54 6.52 -1.94
N ALA A 73 7.64 7.15 -2.35
CA ALA A 73 8.85 6.44 -2.79
C ALA A 73 9.54 5.73 -1.61
N VAL A 74 9.66 6.39 -0.46
CA VAL A 74 10.18 5.77 0.77
C VAL A 74 9.31 4.57 1.15
N LEU A 75 7.98 4.73 1.13
CA LEU A 75 7.06 3.63 1.42
C LEU A 75 7.19 2.47 0.41
N ALA A 76 7.35 2.77 -0.87
CA ALA A 76 7.50 1.79 -1.94
C ALA A 76 8.81 1.01 -1.86
N VAL A 77 9.91 1.68 -1.50
CA VAL A 77 11.25 1.08 -1.45
C VAL A 77 11.50 0.36 -0.13
N TRP A 78 10.75 0.69 0.93
CA TRP A 78 10.96 0.12 2.27
C TRP A 78 11.03 -1.41 2.33
N PRO A 79 10.16 -2.19 1.66
CA PRO A 79 10.23 -3.66 1.73
C PRO A 79 11.61 -4.21 1.33
N PHE A 80 12.24 -3.64 0.29
CA PHE A 80 13.57 -4.04 -0.14
C PHE A 80 14.66 -3.68 0.89
N VAL A 81 14.52 -2.52 1.53
CA VAL A 81 15.44 -2.09 2.59
C VAL A 81 15.30 -3.01 3.80
N ALA A 82 14.06 -3.35 4.17
CA ALA A 82 13.78 -4.26 5.27
C ALA A 82 14.33 -5.66 4.99
N ASP A 83 14.09 -6.24 3.81
CA ASP A 83 14.61 -7.56 3.42
C ASP A 83 16.15 -7.58 3.43
N GLY A 84 16.78 -6.55 2.87
CA GLY A 84 18.24 -6.40 2.91
C GLY A 84 18.78 -6.25 4.33
N ALA A 85 18.08 -5.50 5.19
CA ALA A 85 18.46 -5.33 6.59
C ALA A 85 18.28 -6.62 7.40
N VAL A 86 17.21 -7.39 7.16
CA VAL A 86 17.01 -8.73 7.76
C VAL A 86 18.17 -9.64 7.40
N ALA A 87 18.57 -9.69 6.13
CA ALA A 87 19.71 -10.50 5.69
C ALA A 87 21.04 -10.04 6.33
N ALA A 88 21.28 -8.74 6.37
CA ALA A 88 22.46 -8.16 7.00
C ALA A 88 22.54 -8.48 8.50
N VAL A 89 21.46 -8.19 9.26
CA VAL A 89 21.40 -8.45 10.71
C VAL A 89 21.51 -9.95 10.99
N GLY A 90 20.81 -10.80 10.22
CA GLY A 90 20.86 -12.24 10.38
C GLY A 90 22.27 -12.84 10.15
N SER A 91 23.06 -12.25 9.25
CA SER A 91 24.43 -12.72 8.98
C SER A 91 25.45 -12.34 10.07
N VAL A 92 25.25 -11.21 10.76
CA VAL A 92 26.19 -10.69 11.77
C VAL A 92 25.76 -11.08 13.19
N GLN A 93 24.47 -11.01 13.49
CA GLN A 93 23.89 -11.26 14.82
C GLN A 93 22.59 -12.07 14.72
N PRO A 94 22.67 -13.37 14.38
CA PRO A 94 21.48 -14.22 14.28
C PRO A 94 20.67 -14.26 15.58
N ASN A 95 21.36 -14.25 16.74
CA ASN A 95 20.73 -14.31 18.07
C ASN A 95 20.86 -12.99 18.88
N GLY A 96 21.31 -11.90 18.25
CA GLY A 96 21.56 -10.64 18.96
C GLY A 96 20.32 -9.75 19.02
N GLY A 97 19.73 -9.59 20.21
CA GLY A 97 18.46 -8.88 20.38
C GLY A 97 18.46 -7.40 19.96
N ALA A 98 19.59 -6.69 20.06
CA ALA A 98 19.66 -5.25 19.78
C ALA A 98 19.42 -4.92 18.29
N GLY A 99 20.04 -5.66 17.36
CA GLY A 99 19.87 -5.45 15.92
C GLY A 99 18.43 -5.72 15.48
N TRP A 100 17.85 -6.80 15.98
CA TRP A 100 16.45 -7.15 15.73
C TRP A 100 15.46 -6.14 16.31
N ALA A 101 15.73 -5.58 17.50
CA ALA A 101 14.92 -4.54 18.11
C ALA A 101 14.94 -3.25 17.27
N VAL A 102 16.13 -2.78 16.87
CA VAL A 102 16.28 -1.59 16.01
C VAL A 102 15.55 -1.78 14.68
N LEU A 103 15.73 -2.94 14.05
CA LEU A 103 15.06 -3.27 12.79
C LEU A 103 13.53 -3.32 12.95
N GLY A 104 13.04 -3.88 14.06
CA GLY A 104 11.62 -3.92 14.39
C GLY A 104 11.03 -2.52 14.54
N TYR A 105 11.67 -1.63 15.31
CA TYR A 105 11.23 -0.25 15.47
C TYR A 105 11.32 0.55 14.16
N ALA A 106 12.37 0.38 13.37
CA ALA A 106 12.52 1.04 12.09
C ALA A 106 11.42 0.60 11.10
N SER A 107 11.13 -0.70 11.06
CA SER A 107 10.08 -1.30 10.21
C SER A 107 8.67 -0.90 10.61
N LEU A 108 8.50 -0.43 11.84
CA LEU A 108 7.27 0.21 12.29
C LEU A 108 7.26 1.69 11.89
N LEU A 109 8.22 2.47 12.39
CA LEU A 109 8.16 3.92 12.35
C LEU A 109 8.27 4.49 10.93
N ILE A 110 9.14 3.92 10.10
CA ILE A 110 9.44 4.49 8.78
C ILE A 110 8.26 4.31 7.82
N PRO A 111 7.68 3.11 7.63
CA PRO A 111 6.49 2.94 6.80
C PRO A 111 5.28 3.69 7.34
N THR A 112 5.10 3.74 8.66
CA THR A 112 3.96 4.44 9.26
C THR A 112 4.07 5.95 9.03
N ALA A 113 5.25 6.55 9.24
CA ALA A 113 5.46 7.97 8.96
C ALA A 113 5.32 8.29 7.46
N ALA A 114 5.94 7.48 6.59
CA ALA A 114 5.86 7.64 5.15
C ALA A 114 4.42 7.50 4.63
N GLY A 115 3.68 6.51 5.14
CA GLY A 115 2.27 6.28 4.82
C GLY A 115 1.38 7.43 5.25
N LEU A 116 1.57 7.97 6.45
CA LEU A 116 0.82 9.13 6.94
C LEU A 116 1.09 10.37 6.10
N VAL A 117 2.38 10.69 5.86
CA VAL A 117 2.77 11.84 5.04
C VAL A 117 2.23 11.68 3.61
N GLY A 118 2.29 10.48 3.04
CA GLY A 118 1.71 10.14 1.75
C GLY A 118 0.19 10.37 1.73
N ALA A 119 -0.55 9.84 2.69
CA ALA A 119 -2.00 10.00 2.79
C ALA A 119 -2.41 11.49 2.90
N VAL A 120 -1.72 12.25 3.75
CA VAL A 120 -1.95 13.70 3.90
C VAL A 120 -1.57 14.45 2.62
N ALA A 121 -0.50 14.07 1.95
CA ALA A 121 -0.10 14.69 0.68
C ALA A 121 -1.15 14.45 -0.42
N ILE A 122 -1.73 13.24 -0.49
CA ILE A 122 -2.83 12.91 -1.42
C ILE A 122 -4.06 13.78 -1.15
N LEU A 123 -4.44 13.94 0.13
CA LEU A 123 -5.55 14.81 0.54
C LEU A 123 -5.31 16.27 0.15
N ARG A 124 -4.12 16.79 0.46
CA ARG A 124 -3.75 18.18 0.16
C ARG A 124 -3.56 18.45 -1.32
N ALA A 125 -3.26 17.44 -2.12
CA ALA A 125 -3.14 17.58 -3.57
C ALA A 125 -4.51 17.80 -4.24
N GLY A 126 -5.61 17.40 -3.60
CA GLY A 126 -6.96 17.55 -4.16
C GLY A 126 -7.19 16.76 -5.45
N ALA A 127 -6.30 15.82 -5.79
CA ALA A 127 -6.40 15.03 -7.01
C ALA A 127 -7.54 14.01 -6.93
N VAL A 128 -7.92 13.57 -5.74
CA VAL A 128 -9.01 12.62 -5.53
C VAL A 128 -10.33 13.37 -5.31
N PRO A 129 -11.38 13.11 -6.10
CA PRO A 129 -12.68 13.77 -5.92
C PRO A 129 -13.38 13.29 -4.64
N GLU A 130 -14.32 14.10 -4.13
CA GLU A 130 -15.21 13.66 -3.04
C GLU A 130 -16.13 12.52 -3.48
N PRO A 131 -16.50 11.61 -2.55
CA PRO A 131 -16.07 11.52 -1.14
C PRO A 131 -14.74 10.78 -0.94
N TRP A 132 -14.16 10.22 -2.00
CA TRP A 132 -13.03 9.28 -1.96
C TRP A 132 -11.71 9.87 -1.49
N ARG A 133 -11.61 11.19 -1.34
CA ARG A 133 -10.39 11.88 -0.88
C ARG A 133 -9.86 11.33 0.46
N TRP A 134 -10.75 10.86 1.33
CA TRP A 134 -10.42 10.31 2.65
C TRP A 134 -9.99 8.84 2.63
N ALA A 135 -10.14 8.12 1.52
CA ALA A 135 -9.84 6.69 1.45
C ALA A 135 -8.41 6.33 1.92
N PRO A 136 -7.34 7.09 1.58
CA PRO A 136 -6.00 6.81 2.10
C PRO A 136 -5.89 6.96 3.62
N LEU A 137 -6.59 7.94 4.22
CA LEU A 137 -6.60 8.11 5.67
C LEU A 137 -7.39 7.00 6.36
N TRP A 138 -8.51 6.56 5.80
CA TRP A 138 -9.27 5.43 6.36
C TRP A 138 -8.45 4.14 6.33
N ALA A 139 -7.77 3.85 5.22
CA ALA A 139 -6.89 2.69 5.12
C ALA A 139 -5.74 2.77 6.14
N PHE A 140 -5.11 3.93 6.29
CA PHE A 140 -4.07 4.15 7.29
C PHE A 140 -4.59 4.01 8.73
N ALA A 141 -5.74 4.60 9.04
CA ALA A 141 -6.37 4.52 10.35
C ALA A 141 -6.74 3.07 10.70
N LEU A 142 -7.23 2.29 9.75
CA LEU A 142 -7.50 0.87 9.93
C LEU A 142 -6.21 0.10 10.19
N GLN A 143 -5.14 0.36 9.43
CA GLN A 143 -3.83 -0.26 9.63
C GLN A 143 -3.30 -0.01 11.05
N VAL A 144 -3.30 1.26 11.48
CA VAL A 144 -2.83 1.64 12.83
C VAL A 144 -3.75 1.08 13.91
N GLY A 145 -5.06 1.11 13.70
CA GLY A 145 -6.05 0.58 14.64
C GLY A 145 -5.92 -0.92 14.85
N VAL A 146 -5.74 -1.69 13.77
CA VAL A 146 -5.49 -3.14 13.83
C VAL A 146 -4.18 -3.44 14.57
N TRP A 147 -3.13 -2.68 14.28
CA TRP A 147 -1.86 -2.84 14.98
C TRP A 147 -1.99 -2.55 16.49
N ALA A 148 -2.62 -1.42 16.86
CA ALA A 148 -2.84 -1.06 18.25
C ALA A 148 -3.70 -2.09 18.99
N LEU A 149 -4.75 -2.60 18.34
CA LEU A 149 -5.58 -3.67 18.86
C LEU A 149 -4.78 -4.96 19.09
N THR A 150 -3.90 -5.32 18.16
CA THR A 150 -3.03 -6.50 18.27
C THR A 150 -2.12 -6.37 19.51
N GLN A 151 -1.53 -5.20 19.74
CA GLN A 151 -0.68 -4.95 20.91
C GLN A 151 -1.49 -4.96 22.22
N ALA A 152 -2.68 -4.36 22.24
CA ALA A 152 -3.55 -4.37 23.42
C ALA A 152 -3.96 -5.79 23.81
N LEU A 153 -4.32 -6.61 22.81
CA LEU A 153 -4.64 -8.02 23.02
C LEU A 153 -3.43 -8.82 23.48
N ALA A 154 -2.25 -8.55 22.92
CA ALA A 154 -1.03 -9.24 23.33
C ALA A 154 -0.70 -8.99 24.81
N VAL A 155 -0.86 -7.74 25.27
CA VAL A 155 -0.69 -7.37 26.68
C VAL A 155 -1.78 -7.99 27.56
N ALA A 156 -3.03 -8.01 27.11
CA ALA A 156 -4.15 -8.54 27.88
C ALA A 156 -4.10 -10.07 28.05
N LEU A 157 -3.64 -10.79 27.03
CA LEU A 157 -3.62 -12.26 27.00
C LEU A 157 -2.33 -12.87 27.56
N GLY A 158 -1.23 -12.11 27.62
CA GLY A 158 0.03 -12.58 28.19
C GLY A 158 0.54 -13.88 27.54
N ALA A 159 0.76 -14.93 28.33
CA ALA A 159 1.28 -16.21 27.85
C ALA A 159 0.33 -16.95 26.88
N ASP A 160 -0.98 -16.66 26.94
CA ASP A 160 -1.99 -17.31 26.09
C ASP A 160 -2.03 -16.74 24.67
N VAL A 161 -1.23 -15.71 24.35
CA VAL A 161 -1.10 -15.10 23.00
C VAL A 161 -0.90 -16.15 21.90
N LEU A 162 -0.12 -17.20 22.20
CA LEU A 162 0.22 -18.22 21.21
C LEU A 162 -1.01 -19.02 20.77
N SER A 163 -2.00 -19.17 21.66
CA SER A 163 -3.26 -19.89 21.38
C SER A 163 -4.16 -19.17 20.38
N VAL A 164 -4.01 -17.85 20.24
CA VAL A 164 -4.78 -17.00 19.30
C VAL A 164 -3.92 -16.39 18.20
N SER A 165 -2.71 -16.91 17.98
CA SER A 165 -1.78 -16.45 16.94
C SER A 165 -2.41 -16.34 15.54
N GLY A 166 -3.31 -17.28 15.19
CA GLY A 166 -4.06 -17.23 13.93
C GLY A 166 -4.95 -15.99 13.77
N VAL A 167 -5.52 -15.47 14.86
CA VAL A 167 -6.34 -14.24 14.85
C VAL A 167 -5.48 -13.03 14.51
N PHE A 168 -4.26 -12.95 15.05
CA PHE A 168 -3.33 -11.86 14.74
C PHE A 168 -2.89 -11.87 13.28
N VAL A 169 -2.65 -13.06 12.71
CA VAL A 169 -2.33 -13.21 11.28
C VAL A 169 -3.49 -12.73 10.42
N LEU A 170 -4.73 -13.11 10.74
CA LEU A 170 -5.92 -12.67 10.02
C LEU A 170 -6.13 -11.15 10.10
N LEU A 171 -5.98 -10.58 11.29
CA LEU A 171 -6.07 -9.13 11.49
C LEU A 171 -5.02 -8.39 10.63
N GLY A 172 -3.77 -8.85 10.65
CA GLY A 172 -2.70 -8.32 9.81
C GLY A 172 -3.03 -8.41 8.32
N ALA A 173 -3.58 -9.55 7.87
CA ALA A 173 -3.99 -9.74 6.49
C ALA A 173 -5.12 -8.77 6.07
N VAL A 174 -6.11 -8.55 6.93
CA VAL A 174 -7.20 -7.59 6.67
C VAL A 174 -6.67 -6.17 6.51
N ALA A 175 -5.76 -5.75 7.39
CA ALA A 175 -5.14 -4.44 7.32
C ALA A 175 -4.33 -4.26 6.02
N PHE A 176 -3.52 -5.26 5.68
CA PHE A 176 -2.74 -5.31 4.44
C PHE A 176 -3.63 -5.26 3.18
N LEU A 177 -4.71 -6.04 3.15
CA LEU A 177 -5.64 -6.07 2.03
C LEU A 177 -6.41 -4.75 1.88
N THR A 178 -6.73 -4.09 2.98
CA THR A 178 -7.37 -2.78 2.95
C THR A 178 -6.45 -1.75 2.29
N GLY A 179 -5.15 -1.76 2.62
CA GLY A 179 -4.16 -0.87 2.03
C GLY A 179 -3.85 -1.16 0.56
N THR A 180 -3.85 -2.44 0.15
CA THR A 180 -3.53 -2.85 -1.23
C THR A 180 -4.77 -2.92 -2.12
N VAL A 181 -5.64 -3.89 -1.86
CA VAL A 181 -6.86 -4.14 -2.64
C VAL A 181 -7.86 -3.00 -2.49
N GLY A 182 -8.10 -2.52 -1.28
CA GLY A 182 -9.05 -1.43 -1.03
C GLY A 182 -8.68 -0.15 -1.78
N LEU A 183 -7.44 0.33 -1.61
CA LEU A 183 -6.96 1.50 -2.34
C LEU A 183 -6.81 1.24 -3.85
N GLY A 184 -6.41 0.03 -4.25
CA GLY A 184 -6.31 -0.37 -5.65
C GLY A 184 -7.66 -0.32 -6.38
N VAL A 185 -8.73 -0.82 -5.76
CA VAL A 185 -10.11 -0.77 -6.29
C VAL A 185 -10.57 0.68 -6.43
N VAL A 186 -10.36 1.52 -5.41
CA VAL A 186 -10.69 2.95 -5.47
C VAL A 186 -9.94 3.63 -6.63
N ALA A 187 -8.65 3.32 -6.81
CA ALA A 187 -7.86 3.87 -7.91
C ALA A 187 -8.41 3.45 -9.28
N VAL A 188 -8.78 2.18 -9.46
CA VAL A 188 -9.39 1.68 -10.70
C VAL A 188 -10.72 2.37 -10.98
N ILE A 189 -11.62 2.47 -10.00
CA ILE A 189 -12.93 3.12 -10.15
C ILE A 189 -12.77 4.59 -10.55
N LEU A 190 -11.87 5.32 -9.89
CA LEU A 190 -11.61 6.73 -10.19
C LEU A 190 -10.99 6.90 -11.58
N GLY A 191 -10.08 6.01 -11.98
CA GLY A 191 -9.51 5.99 -13.32
C GLY A 191 -10.55 5.72 -14.40
N ALA A 192 -11.49 4.80 -14.16
CA ALA A 192 -12.59 4.50 -15.08
C ALA A 192 -13.54 5.70 -15.24
N ARG A 193 -13.90 6.38 -14.13
CA ARG A 193 -14.72 7.61 -14.16
C ARG A 193 -14.06 8.72 -14.98
N ARG A 194 -12.73 8.89 -14.87
CA ARG A 194 -11.98 9.88 -15.65
C ARG A 194 -11.91 9.57 -17.15
N ARG A 195 -11.99 8.30 -17.55
CA ARG A 195 -12.08 7.91 -18.97
C ARG A 195 -13.47 8.19 -19.54
N GLY A 196 -14.53 7.85 -18.79
CA GLY A 196 -15.92 7.96 -19.23
C GLY A 196 -16.43 9.40 -19.44
N ALA A 197 -15.85 10.39 -18.76
CA ALA A 197 -16.26 11.80 -18.86
C ALA A 197 -15.94 12.49 -20.22
N THR A 198 -15.42 11.75 -21.20
CA THR A 198 -14.93 12.29 -22.49
C THR A 198 -15.76 11.88 -23.70
N VAL A 199 -16.91 11.21 -23.52
CA VAL A 199 -17.80 10.91 -24.64
C VAL A 199 -18.61 12.17 -24.96
N GLU A 200 -18.17 12.94 -25.96
CA GLU A 200 -18.98 14.01 -26.55
C GLU A 200 -20.28 13.38 -27.09
N VAL A 201 -21.40 13.73 -26.47
CA VAL A 201 -22.73 13.42 -27.01
C VAL A 201 -22.92 14.28 -28.25
N PHE A 202 -22.83 13.67 -29.43
CA PHE A 202 -23.13 14.33 -30.70
C PHE A 202 -24.60 14.76 -30.69
N ARG A 203 -24.88 16.04 -30.42
CA ARG A 203 -26.22 16.60 -30.60
C ARG A 203 -26.40 16.87 -32.09
N SER A 204 -27.24 16.07 -32.75
CA SER A 204 -27.68 16.38 -34.12
C SER A 204 -28.34 17.76 -34.16
N PRO A 205 -28.10 18.59 -35.20
CA PRO A 205 -28.77 19.87 -35.34
C PRO A 205 -30.29 19.65 -35.49
N PRO A 206 -31.14 20.52 -34.93
CA PRO A 206 -32.55 20.51 -35.27
C PRO A 206 -32.67 20.85 -36.76
N GLY A 207 -33.12 19.87 -37.55
CA GLY A 207 -33.41 20.05 -38.97
C GLY A 207 -34.45 21.15 -39.15
N ARG A 208 -34.15 22.08 -40.07
CA ARG A 208 -35.12 23.02 -40.64
C ARG A 208 -35.76 22.40 -41.86
#